data_AF-A8FYB8-F1
#
_entry.id   AF-A8FYB8-F1
#
_cell.length_a   1.000
_cell.length_b   1.000
_cell.length_c   1.000
_cell.angle_alpha   90.00
_cell.angle_beta   90.00
_cell.angle_gamma   90.00
#
_symmetry.space_group_name_H-M   'P 1'
#
loop_
_entity.id
_entity.type
_entity.pdbx_description
1 polymer ?
#
loop_
_entity_poly.entity_id
_entity_poly.type
_entity_poly.pdbx_seq_one_letter_code
_entity_poly.pdbx_strand_id
1 'polypeptide(L)'
;MSPIFNIRKATPLILLTLATFTALLSACSNYDPVPVEKCNEVVKHARKVLGSMAPDSRTMMADCKAASDSERGCVMAASKKGAIAQCM
;
A
#
# COMPACT_ATOMS: atom_id res chain seq x y z
N MET A 1 -1.78 9.67 -26.51
CA MET A 1 -0.94 10.87 -26.67
C MET A 1 0.34 10.63 -25.89
N SER A 2 1.37 10.13 -26.56
CA SER A 2 2.72 9.97 -25.98
C SER A 2 3.43 11.32 -25.95
N PRO A 3 4.40 11.54 -25.06
CA PRO A 3 5.57 12.34 -25.42
C PRO A 3 6.82 11.47 -25.49
N ILE A 4 7.43 11.56 -26.67
CA ILE A 4 8.73 11.01 -27.06
C ILE A 4 9.83 11.67 -26.23
N PHE A 5 10.70 10.84 -25.67
CA PHE A 5 11.92 11.16 -24.97
C PHE A 5 12.94 11.77 -25.95
N ASN A 6 13.40 13.01 -25.71
CA ASN A 6 14.48 13.66 -26.47
C ASN A 6 15.75 13.76 -25.59
N ILE A 7 16.68 12.83 -25.82
CA ILE A 7 17.98 12.74 -25.16
C ILE A 7 18.95 13.64 -25.93
N ARG A 8 19.26 14.83 -25.42
CA ARG A 8 20.44 15.59 -25.88
C ARG A 8 21.18 16.24 -24.71
N LYS A 9 22.38 15.68 -24.47
CA LYS A 9 23.60 16.30 -23.95
C LYS A 9 23.77 16.37 -22.41
N ALA A 10 24.53 15.38 -21.94
CA ALA A 10 25.67 15.47 -21.02
C ALA A 10 25.59 16.45 -19.82
N THR A 11 25.50 15.89 -18.60
CA THR A 11 26.42 16.18 -17.48
C THR A 11 26.33 15.03 -16.44
N PRO A 12 27.40 14.25 -16.18
CA PRO A 12 27.31 12.94 -15.51
C PRO A 12 27.60 12.93 -13.99
N LEU A 13 27.13 13.92 -13.20
CA LEU A 13 27.51 13.95 -11.76
C LEU A 13 26.45 14.46 -10.77
N ILE A 14 25.28 14.94 -11.21
CA ILE A 14 24.21 15.47 -10.33
C ILE A 14 22.93 14.63 -10.49
N LEU A 15 23.07 13.31 -10.55
CA LEU A 15 21.99 12.38 -10.95
C LEU A 15 21.86 11.15 -10.05
N LEU A 16 22.48 11.17 -8.86
CA LEU A 16 22.54 10.00 -7.97
C LEU A 16 21.89 10.21 -6.58
N THR A 17 21.48 11.42 -6.22
CA THR A 17 20.94 11.70 -4.88
C THR A 17 19.42 11.92 -4.81
N LEU A 18 18.72 12.05 -5.95
CA LEU A 18 17.27 12.34 -5.95
C LEU A 18 16.37 11.17 -6.43
N ALA A 19 16.98 10.05 -6.82
CA ALA A 19 16.27 8.92 -7.44
C ALA A 19 15.81 7.82 -6.47
N THR A 20 15.93 8.01 -5.15
CA THR A 20 15.50 7.01 -4.15
C THR A 20 14.18 7.35 -3.45
N PHE A 21 13.64 8.57 -3.62
CA PHE A 21 12.42 8.99 -2.92
C PHE A 21 11.11 8.66 -3.65
N THR A 22 11.15 8.39 -4.96
CA THR A 22 9.94 8.15 -5.76
C THR A 22 9.48 6.69 -5.78
N ALA A 23 10.27 5.75 -5.25
CA ALA A 23 9.93 4.32 -5.20
C ALA A 23 8.91 3.96 -4.10
N LEU A 24 8.57 4.89 -3.20
CA LEU A 24 7.56 4.70 -2.15
C LEU A 24 6.16 5.17 -2.56
N LEU A 25 6.01 5.86 -3.71
CA LEU A 25 4.73 6.43 -4.15
C LEU A 25 3.92 5.53 -5.09
N SER A 26 4.39 4.32 -5.40
CA SER A 26 3.69 3.37 -6.27
C SER A 26 2.85 2.33 -5.52
N ALA A 27 2.37 2.64 -4.31
CA ALA A 27 1.36 1.84 -3.60
C ALA A 27 -0.09 2.36 -3.80
N CYS A 28 -0.29 3.44 -4.57
CA CYS A 28 -1.62 3.87 -5.01
C CYS A 28 -2.11 3.05 -6.21
N SER A 29 -2.08 1.72 -6.14
CA SER A 29 -2.95 0.94 -7.03
C SER A 29 -4.38 1.14 -6.55
N ASN A 30 -5.27 1.54 -7.46
CA ASN A 30 -6.71 1.58 -7.22
C ASN A 30 -7.15 0.16 -6.85
N TYR A 31 -7.21 -0.13 -5.54
CA TYR A 31 -7.78 -1.36 -5.03
C TYR A 31 -9.29 -1.24 -5.06
N ASP A 32 -9.99 -2.36 -5.28
CA ASP A 32 -11.44 -2.36 -5.19
C ASP A 32 -11.85 -1.88 -3.79
N PRO A 33 -12.66 -0.81 -3.68
CA PRO A 33 -13.06 -0.27 -2.40
C PRO A 33 -13.85 -1.33 -1.63
N VAL A 34 -13.46 -1.56 -0.38
CA VAL A 34 -14.10 -2.54 0.50
C VAL A 34 -14.87 -1.79 1.57
N PRO A 35 -16.19 -1.99 1.70
CA PRO A 35 -17.01 -1.25 2.64
C PRO A 35 -16.78 -1.73 4.08
N VAL A 36 -17.11 -0.89 5.07
CA VAL A 36 -16.80 -1.12 6.50
C VAL A 36 -17.45 -2.40 7.07
N GLU A 37 -18.58 -2.83 6.51
CA GLU A 37 -19.29 -4.05 6.90
C GLU A 37 -18.44 -5.31 6.68
N LYS A 38 -17.46 -5.22 5.77
CA LYS A 38 -16.51 -6.29 5.44
C LYS A 38 -15.30 -6.32 6.36
N CYS A 39 -15.24 -5.49 7.40
CA CYS A 39 -14.09 -5.46 8.31
C CYS A 39 -13.76 -6.81 8.97
N ASN A 40 -14.75 -7.66 9.22
CA ASN A 40 -14.49 -9.02 9.70
C ASN A 40 -13.64 -9.84 8.72
N GLU A 41 -13.88 -9.70 7.42
CA GLU A 41 -13.14 -10.38 6.35
C GLU A 41 -11.73 -9.78 6.21
N VAL A 42 -11.63 -8.44 6.24
CA VAL A 42 -10.36 -7.70 6.19
C VAL A 42 -9.44 -8.08 7.36
N VAL A 43 -9.96 -8.05 8.59
CA VAL A 43 -9.18 -8.42 9.79
C VAL A 43 -8.78 -9.88 9.74
N LYS A 44 -9.66 -10.78 9.30
CA LYS A 44 -9.33 -12.20 9.16
C LYS A 44 -8.19 -12.42 8.16
N HIS A 45 -8.25 -11.75 7.01
CA HIS A 45 -7.20 -11.81 5.99
C HIS A 45 -5.87 -11.25 6.51
N ALA A 46 -5.90 -10.05 7.08
CA ALA A 46 -4.72 -9.39 7.61
C ALA A 46 -4.06 -10.21 8.73
N ARG A 47 -4.84 -10.79 9.65
CA ARG A 47 -4.32 -11.71 10.68
C ARG A 47 -3.65 -12.94 10.09
N LYS A 48 -4.20 -13.49 8.99
CA LYS A 48 -3.61 -14.63 8.29
C LYS A 48 -2.26 -14.27 7.67
N VAL A 49 -2.15 -13.09 7.06
CA VAL A 49 -0.91 -12.60 6.43
C VAL A 49 0.15 -12.25 7.50
N LEU A 50 -0.25 -11.54 8.57
CA LEU A 50 0.64 -11.08 9.63
C LEU A 50 1.07 -12.20 10.60
N GLY A 51 0.22 -13.22 10.79
CA GLY A 51 0.50 -14.33 11.70
C GLY A 51 0.73 -13.86 13.13
N SER A 52 1.84 -14.26 13.74
CA SER A 52 2.23 -13.85 15.11
C SER A 52 2.53 -12.36 15.26
N MET A 53 2.66 -11.61 14.16
CA MET A 53 2.87 -10.16 14.19
C MET A 53 1.56 -9.38 14.18
N ALA A 54 0.42 -10.07 14.05
CA ALA A 54 -0.87 -9.41 14.08
C ALA A 54 -1.14 -8.87 15.50
N PRO A 55 -1.60 -7.62 15.64
CA PRO A 55 -2.16 -7.17 16.90
C PRO A 55 -3.44 -7.95 17.23
N ASP A 56 -3.99 -7.72 18.42
CA ASP A 56 -5.21 -8.39 18.82
C ASP A 56 -6.40 -8.00 17.90
N SER A 57 -7.39 -8.89 17.83
CA SER A 57 -8.53 -8.73 16.91
C SER A 57 -9.36 -7.47 17.19
N ARG A 58 -9.38 -6.96 18.43
CA ARG A 58 -10.14 -5.74 18.77
C ARG A 58 -9.45 -4.51 18.20
N THR A 59 -8.13 -4.41 18.37
CA THR A 59 -7.32 -3.33 17.79
C THR A 59 -7.44 -3.33 16.26
N MET A 60 -7.24 -4.48 15.61
CA MET A 60 -7.39 -4.57 14.15
C MET A 60 -8.79 -4.20 13.65
N MET A 61 -9.82 -4.51 14.42
CA MET A 61 -11.20 -4.15 14.06
C MET A 61 -11.43 -2.64 14.19
N ALA A 62 -10.84 -1.99 15.19
CA ALA A 62 -10.91 -0.54 15.34
C ALA A 62 -10.20 0.15 14.18
N ASP A 63 -8.99 -0.28 13.84
CA ASP A 63 -8.22 0.25 12.71
C ASP A 63 -8.97 0.06 11.39
N CYS A 64 -9.53 -1.13 11.16
CA CYS A 64 -10.31 -1.39 9.95
C CYS A 64 -11.52 -0.47 9.80
N LYS A 65 -12.22 -0.15 10.90
CA LYS A 65 -13.39 0.73 10.87
C LYS A 65 -13.02 2.20 10.69
N ALA A 66 -11.85 2.61 11.18
CA ALA A 66 -11.33 3.95 11.03
C ALA A 66 -10.78 4.21 9.61
N ALA A 67 -10.31 3.16 8.93
CA ALA A 67 -9.82 3.24 7.57
C ALA A 67 -10.90 3.67 6.56
N SER A 68 -10.47 4.13 5.40
CA SER A 68 -11.29 4.36 4.20
C SER A 68 -11.56 3.04 3.46
N ASP A 69 -12.54 3.06 2.54
CA ASP A 69 -12.86 1.89 1.72
C ASP A 69 -11.66 1.43 0.87
N SER A 70 -10.85 2.38 0.39
CA SER A 70 -9.65 2.13 -0.41
C SER A 70 -8.54 1.46 0.38
N GLU A 71 -8.30 1.88 1.63
CA GLU A 71 -7.31 1.27 2.52
C GLU A 71 -7.71 -0.16 2.89
N ARG A 72 -9.00 -0.40 3.17
CA ARG A 72 -9.52 -1.76 3.35
C ARG A 72 -9.30 -2.62 2.10
N GLY A 73 -9.51 -2.05 0.91
CA GLY A 73 -9.19 -2.69 -0.37
C GLY A 73 -7.70 -3.04 -0.50
N CYS A 74 -6.81 -2.14 -0.12
CA CYS A 74 -5.37 -2.38 -0.11
C CYS A 74 -5.00 -3.58 0.77
N VAL A 75 -5.52 -3.62 1.99
CA VAL A 75 -5.25 -4.73 2.93
C VAL A 75 -5.74 -6.06 2.37
N MET A 76 -6.89 -6.08 1.67
CA MET A 76 -7.42 -7.28 1.04
C MET A 76 -6.57 -7.76 -0.15
N ALA A 77 -5.97 -6.85 -0.91
CA ALA A 77 -5.05 -7.20 -1.99
C ALA A 77 -3.66 -7.62 -1.48
N ALA A 78 -3.26 -7.14 -0.30
CA ALA A 78 -1.95 -7.41 0.28
C ALA A 78 -1.80 -8.88 0.68
N SER A 79 -0.81 -9.56 0.09
CA SER A 79 -0.51 -10.99 0.39
C SER A 79 0.75 -11.18 1.24
N LYS A 80 1.46 -10.10 1.58
CA LYS A 80 2.72 -10.13 2.33
C LYS A 80 2.68 -9.14 3.50
N LYS A 81 3.35 -9.47 4.60
CA LYS A 81 3.37 -8.63 5.82
C LYS A 81 3.80 -7.19 5.53
N GLY A 82 4.88 -7.01 4.76
CA GLY A 82 5.37 -5.69 4.37
C GLY A 82 4.41 -4.90 3.50
N ALA A 83 3.56 -5.56 2.71
CA ALA A 83 2.56 -4.89 1.88
C ALA A 83 1.39 -4.34 2.71
N ILE A 84 0.99 -5.05 3.78
CA ILE A 84 -0.04 -4.54 4.70
C ILE A 84 0.44 -3.26 5.38
N ALA A 85 1.73 -3.17 5.72
CA ALA A 85 2.32 -1.97 6.32
C ALA A 85 2.36 -0.75 5.37
N GLN A 86 2.07 -0.94 4.07
CA GLN A 86 2.03 0.12 3.06
C GLN A 86 0.60 0.59 2.75
N CYS A 87 -0.42 0.00 3.38
CA CYS A 87 -1.83 0.32 3.16
C CYS A 87 -2.35 1.47 4.03
N MET A 88 -1.46 2.20 4.69
CA MET A 88 -1.73 3.22 5.71
C MET A 88 -0.73 4.37 5.60
#